data_AF-A0A6P2QYX9-F1
#
_entry.id   AF-A0A6P2QYX9-F1
#
_cell.length_a   1.000
_cell.length_b   1.000
_cell.length_c   1.000
_cell.angle_alpha   90.00
_cell.angle_beta   90.00
_cell.angle_gamma   90.00
#
_symmetry.space_group_name_H-M   'P 1'
#
loop_
_entity.id
_entity.type
_entity.pdbx_description
1 polymer ?
#
loop_
_entity_poly.entity_id
_entity_poly.type
_entity_poly.pdbx_seq_one_letter_code
_entity_poly.pdbx_strand_id
1 'polypeptide(L)' 'MAVQAPSKTGFEKWQDGIDKAVGDTRWDSWDCEIRMAVDEYNRHLSGIAGYRPLD' A
#
# COMPACT_ATOMS: atom_id res chain seq x y z
N MET A 1 -2.00 -21.24 34.64
CA MET A 1 -1.48 -21.66 33.32
C MET A 1 -1.87 -20.58 32.33
N ALA A 2 -0.92 -19.81 31.79
CA ALA A 2 -1.23 -18.83 30.75
C ALA A 2 -1.35 -19.56 29.41
N VAL A 3 -2.55 -19.58 28.83
CA VAL A 3 -2.79 -20.17 27.51
C VAL A 3 -2.22 -19.19 26.49
N GLN A 4 -1.11 -19.55 25.85
CA GLN A 4 -0.50 -18.71 24.83
C GLN A 4 -1.41 -18.78 23.59
N ALA A 5 -1.93 -17.63 23.15
CA ALA A 5 -2.73 -17.57 21.93
C ALA A 5 -1.90 -18.10 20.75
N PRO A 6 -2.50 -18.88 19.84
CA PRO A 6 -1.79 -19.36 18.67
C PRO A 6 -1.19 -18.19 17.89
N SER A 7 0.05 -18.35 17.46
CA SER A 7 0.76 -17.32 16.69
C SER A 7 0.04 -17.06 15.37
N LYS A 8 -0.30 -15.79 15.12
CA LYS A 8 -0.94 -15.36 13.87
C LYS A 8 -0.13 -15.78 12.65
N THR A 9 -0.83 -16.28 11.65
CA THR A 9 -0.34 -16.56 10.30
C THR A 9 0.12 -15.27 9.61
N GLY A 10 0.86 -15.40 8.51
CA GLY A 10 1.26 -14.24 7.70
C GLY A 10 0.06 -13.45 7.18
N PHE A 11 -1.01 -14.15 6.77
CA PHE A 11 -2.25 -13.54 6.30
C PHE A 11 -2.93 -12.70 7.39
N GLU A 12 -3.08 -13.24 8.60
CA GLU A 12 -3.71 -12.52 9.71
C GLU A 12 -2.91 -11.27 10.12
N LYS A 13 -1.57 -11.32 10.04
CA LYS A 13 -0.73 -10.14 10.31
C LYS A 13 -0.86 -9.07 9.23
N TRP A 14 -1.00 -9.49 7.97
CA TRP A 14 -1.28 -8.56 6.86
C TRP A 14 -2.65 -7.91 7.04
N GLN A 15 -3.68 -8.70 7.36
CA GLN A 15 -5.03 -8.21 7.60
C GLN A 15 -5.07 -7.22 8.77
N ASP A 16 -4.42 -7.53 9.90
CA ASP A 16 -4.29 -6.60 11.03
C ASP A 16 -3.66 -5.25 10.62
N GLY A 17 -2.74 -5.27 9.65
CA GLY A 17 -2.10 -4.07 9.12
C GLY A 17 -3.07 -3.20 8.34
N ILE A 18 -3.89 -3.83 7.49
CA ILE A 18 -4.96 -3.14 6.74
C ILE A 18 -6.03 -2.61 7.70
N ASP A 19 -6.48 -3.41 8.66
CA ASP A 19 -7.52 -3.00 9.61
C ASP A 19 -7.09 -1.81 10.47
N LYS A 20 -5.79 -1.69 10.77
CA LYS A 20 -5.23 -0.52 11.49
C LYS A 20 -5.13 0.73 10.63
N ALA A 21 -5.03 0.58 9.31
CA ALA A 21 -4.99 1.71 8.39
C ALA A 21 -6.35 2.38 8.25
N VAL A 22 -7.44 1.63 8.46
CA VAL A 22 -8.82 2.14 8.36
C VAL A 22 -9.03 3.26 9.40
N GLY A 23 -9.14 4.50 8.91
CA GLY A 23 -9.37 5.69 9.74
C GLY A 23 -8.10 6.41 10.22
N ASP A 24 -6.90 5.94 9.84
CA ASP A 24 -5.67 6.70 10.03
C ASP A 24 -5.53 7.75 8.93
N THR A 25 -5.74 9.02 9.27
CA THR A 25 -5.65 10.13 8.32
C THR A 25 -4.26 10.30 7.70
N ARG A 26 -3.22 9.72 8.33
CA ARG A 26 -1.89 9.68 7.71
C ARG A 26 -1.93 8.76 6.50
N TRP A 27 -2.55 7.59 6.59
CA TRP A 27 -2.68 6.66 5.46
C TRP A 27 -3.27 7.36 4.24
N ASP A 28 -4.37 8.09 4.43
CA ASP A 28 -5.01 8.89 3.36
C ASP A 28 -4.09 10.01 2.83
N SER A 29 -3.19 10.56 3.65
CA SER A 29 -2.29 11.62 3.22
C SER A 29 -1.22 11.14 2.23
N TRP A 30 -0.82 9.87 2.30
CA TRP A 30 0.13 9.29 1.35
C TRP A 30 -0.49 9.09 -0.03
N ASP A 31 -1.81 8.93 -0.15
CA ASP A 31 -2.47 8.70 -1.44
C ASP A 31 -2.20 9.83 -2.44
N CYS A 32 -2.25 11.08 -1.99
CA CYS A 32 -1.95 12.23 -2.84
C CYS A 32 -0.49 12.23 -3.32
N GLU A 33 0.45 11.93 -2.42
CA GLU A 33 1.88 11.90 -2.74
C GLU A 33 2.23 10.74 -3.68
N ILE A 34 1.68 9.55 -3.41
CA ILE A 34 1.87 8.36 -4.23
C ILE A 34 1.31 8.59 -5.63
N ARG A 35 0.07 9.10 -5.74
CA ARG A 35 -0.54 9.40 -7.05
C ARG A 35 0.27 10.39 -7.85
N MET A 36 0.74 11.46 -7.23
CA MET A 36 1.58 12.46 -7.90
C MET A 36 2.89 11.83 -8.42
N ALA A 37 3.55 11.00 -7.61
CA ALA A 37 4.77 10.31 -8.02
C ALA A 37 4.53 9.32 -9.17
N VAL A 38 3.42 8.56 -9.11
CA VAL A 38 3.01 7.63 -10.17
C VAL A 38 2.70 8.39 -11.46
N ASP A 39 1.97 9.50 -11.38
CA ASP A 39 1.64 10.33 -12.54
C ASP A 39 2.89 10.92 -13.19
N GLU A 40 3.85 11.41 -12.39
CA GLU A 40 5.12 11.93 -12.90
C GLU A 40 5.95 10.83 -13.59
N TYR A 41 6.02 9.65 -12.98
CA TYR A 41 6.72 8.50 -13.55
C TYR A 41 6.08 8.04 -14.86
N ASN A 42 4.75 7.89 -14.88
CA ASN A 42 3.97 7.56 -16.07
C ASN A 42 4.23 8.59 -17.19
N ARG A 43 4.22 9.88 -16.86
CA ARG A 43 4.49 10.96 -17.82
C ARG A 43 5.91 10.85 -18.38
N HIS A 44 6.90 10.66 -17.52
CA HIS A 44 8.31 10.58 -17.90
C HIS A 44 8.58 9.43 -18.89
N LEU A 45 7.92 8.28 -18.69
CA LEU A 45 8.15 7.09 -19.50
C LEU A 45 7.17 6.89 -20.65
N SER A 46 6.16 7.76 -20.81
CA SER A 46 5.09 7.63 -21.82
C SER A 46 5.59 7.51 -23.27
N GLY A 47 6.78 8.03 -23.58
CA GLY A 47 7.40 7.91 -24.91
C GLY A 47 8.29 6.68 -25.10
N ILE A 48 8.50 5.85 -24.06
CA ILE A 48 9.38 4.69 -24.13
C ILE A 48 8.63 3.50 -24.71
N ALA A 49 9.14 2.96 -25.81
CA ALA A 49 8.54 1.81 -26.48
C ALA A 49 8.39 0.62 -25.51
N GLY A 50 7.17 0.11 -25.41
CA GLY A 50 6.82 -1.01 -24.54
C GLY A 50 6.51 -0.64 -23.09
N TYR A 51 6.61 0.63 -22.71
CA TYR A 51 6.16 1.08 -21.40
C TYR A 51 4.64 0.96 -21.25
N ARG A 52 4.20 0.52 -20.07
CA ARG A 52 2.79 0.50 -19.66
C ARG A 52 2.64 1.34 -18.40
N PRO A 53 1.68 2.28 -18.36
CA PRO A 53 1.41 3.06 -17.16
C PRO A 53 1.16 2.15 -15.95
N LEU A 54 1.60 2.62 -14.79
CA LEU A 54 1.25 2.05 -13.50
C LEU A 54 -0.15 2.56 -13.10
N ASP A 55 -0.95 1.65 -12.55
CA ASP A 55 -2.30 1.92 -12.03
C ASP A 55 -2.25 2.42 -10.57
#